data_AF-A0A347VTE0-F1
#
_entry.id   AF-A0A347VTE0-F1
#
_cell.length_a   1.000
_cell.length_b   1.000
_cell.length_c   1.000
_cell.angle_alpha   90.00
_cell.angle_beta   90.00
_cell.angle_gamma   90.00
#
_symmetry.space_group_name_H-M   'P 1'
#
loop_
_entity.id
_entity.type
_entity.pdbx_description
1 polymer ?
#
loop_
_entity_poly.entity_id
_entity_poly.type
_entity_poly.pdbx_seq_one_letter_code
_entity_poly.pdbx_strand_id
1 'polypeptide(L)'
;MITPMKNGFIIRSRISEAKFREILWHFCLDIEAVKIAKICKISRNSLNKIFKEIRKLMAKECENISQLKGEIEVDESYFGPKRVKGKKGRGASKKTPVFGMLKRNGKVYTQIVKNCSRTELMPIITQFSALKDSIIYSDTWKSYDALVDFGALAHYRVKHSENEFANGKNHINGIENFWGYAKHRLAKFKGIKKENFYLHLKETESVASLVI
;
A
#
# COMPACT_ATOMS: atom_id res chain seq x y z
N MET A 1 -26.47 21.70 -31.87
CA MET A 1 -26.24 20.43 -31.14
C MET A 1 -24.77 20.38 -30.77
N ILE A 2 -24.43 20.30 -29.47
CA ILE A 2 -23.04 20.08 -29.05
C ILE A 2 -22.73 18.62 -29.37
N THR A 3 -21.87 18.36 -30.34
CA THR A 3 -21.35 17.02 -30.61
C THR A 3 -20.74 16.50 -29.31
N PRO A 4 -21.15 15.31 -28.82
CA PRO A 4 -20.57 14.75 -27.61
C PRO A 4 -19.07 14.58 -27.84
N MET A 5 -18.27 15.19 -26.98
CA MET A 5 -16.81 15.07 -27.04
C MET A 5 -16.44 13.60 -26.93
N LYS A 6 -15.74 13.06 -27.94
CA LYS A 6 -15.28 11.67 -27.94
C LYS A 6 -14.19 11.53 -26.87
N ASN A 7 -14.45 10.69 -25.87
CA ASN A 7 -13.47 10.33 -24.85
C ASN A 7 -13.59 8.82 -24.62
N GLY A 8 -12.56 8.06 -25.01
CA GLY A 8 -12.54 6.60 -24.86
C GLY A 8 -12.38 6.13 -23.41
N PHE A 9 -11.97 7.00 -22.49
CA PHE A 9 -11.65 6.63 -21.10
C PHE A 9 -12.76 6.98 -20.11
N ILE A 10 -13.56 8.02 -20.38
CA ILE A 10 -14.65 8.45 -19.50
C ILE A 10 -15.94 8.64 -20.30
N ILE A 11 -16.96 7.88 -19.93
CA ILE A 11 -18.29 7.95 -20.52
C ILE A 11 -19.08 9.13 -19.92
N ARG A 12 -19.85 9.84 -20.75
CA ARG A 12 -20.75 10.95 -20.35
C ARG A 12 -20.04 12.09 -19.60
N SER A 13 -18.82 12.42 -20.01
CA SER A 13 -18.04 13.54 -19.46
C SER A 13 -17.94 14.69 -20.46
N ARG A 14 -17.84 15.93 -19.94
CA ARG A 14 -17.50 17.12 -20.73
C ARG A 14 -15.98 17.37 -20.81
N ILE A 15 -15.18 16.39 -20.39
CA ILE A 15 -13.72 16.45 -20.41
C ILE A 15 -13.21 15.77 -21.68
N SER A 16 -12.41 16.49 -22.48
CA SER A 16 -11.79 15.92 -23.68
C SER A 16 -10.81 14.81 -23.31
N GLU A 17 -10.56 13.90 -24.24
CA GLU A 17 -9.53 12.87 -24.06
C GLU A 17 -8.15 13.47 -23.77
N ALA A 18 -7.73 14.49 -24.52
CA ALA A 18 -6.46 15.18 -24.29
C ALA A 18 -6.36 15.75 -22.87
N LYS A 19 -7.43 16.38 -22.38
CA LYS A 19 -7.49 16.93 -21.03
C LYS A 19 -7.50 15.81 -19.98
N PHE A 20 -8.16 14.68 -20.24
CA PHE A 20 -8.11 13.52 -19.36
C PHE A 20 -6.68 12.95 -19.26
N ARG A 21 -5.96 12.85 -20.38
CA ARG A 21 -4.56 12.40 -20.39
C ARG A 21 -3.64 13.32 -19.60
N GLU A 22 -3.84 14.63 -19.69
CA GLU A 22 -3.13 15.62 -18.86
C GLU A 22 -3.43 15.43 -17.36
N ILE A 23 -4.70 15.22 -16.99
CA ILE A 23 -5.10 14.92 -15.60
C ILE A 23 -4.44 13.62 -15.12
N LEU A 24 -4.44 12.57 -15.94
CA LEU A 24 -3.84 11.29 -15.63
C LEU A 24 -2.33 11.41 -15.44
N TRP A 25 -1.66 12.18 -16.30
CA TRP A 25 -0.22 12.47 -16.16
C TRP A 25 0.08 13.12 -14.80
N HIS A 26 -0.67 14.16 -14.42
CA HIS A 26 -0.49 14.79 -13.11
C HIS A 26 -0.83 13.88 -11.93
N PHE A 27 -1.79 12.97 -12.10
CA PHE A 27 -2.12 11.95 -11.10
C PHE A 27 -0.95 10.98 -10.90
N CYS A 28 -0.31 10.51 -11.99
CA CYS A 28 0.87 9.65 -11.91
C CYS A 28 2.07 10.34 -11.24
N LEU A 29 2.17 11.66 -11.35
CA LEU A 29 3.18 12.47 -10.65
C LEU A 29 2.85 12.73 -9.17
N ASP A 30 1.80 12.12 -8.63
CA ASP A 30 1.36 12.24 -7.23
C ASP A 30 1.09 13.71 -6.80
N ILE A 31 0.62 14.54 -7.75
CA ILE A 31 0.26 15.94 -7.50
C ILE A 31 -1.12 16.02 -6.82
N GLU A 32 -1.26 16.87 -5.80
CA GLU A 32 -2.54 16.97 -5.09
C GLU A 32 -3.66 17.51 -5.99
N ALA A 33 -4.87 16.95 -5.85
CA ALA A 33 -6.06 17.34 -6.62
C ALA A 33 -6.36 18.85 -6.59
N VAL A 34 -6.01 19.54 -5.51
CA VAL A 34 -6.18 21.00 -5.37
C VAL A 34 -5.27 21.77 -6.33
N LYS A 35 -4.03 21.29 -6.54
CA LYS A 35 -3.09 21.90 -7.50
C LYS A 35 -3.52 21.59 -8.93
N ILE A 36 -3.87 20.33 -9.21
CA ILE A 36 -4.36 19.89 -10.53
C ILE A 36 -5.62 20.67 -10.93
N ALA A 37 -6.54 20.93 -9.99
CA ALA A 37 -7.73 21.74 -10.24
C ALA A 37 -7.40 23.13 -10.81
N LYS A 38 -6.35 23.77 -10.28
CA LYS A 38 -5.88 25.08 -10.72
C LYS A 38 -5.20 24.99 -12.10
N ILE A 39 -4.32 24.01 -12.30
CA ILE A 39 -3.56 23.80 -13.54
C ILE A 39 -4.51 23.48 -14.69
N CYS A 40 -5.35 22.46 -14.53
CA CYS A 40 -6.22 21.96 -15.59
C CYS A 40 -7.53 22.77 -15.71
N LYS A 41 -7.78 23.74 -14.82
CA LYS A 41 -9.02 24.52 -14.72
C LYS A 41 -10.28 23.65 -14.61
N ILE A 42 -10.22 22.61 -13.78
CA ILE A 42 -11.32 21.66 -13.54
C ILE A 42 -11.70 21.69 -12.06
N SER A 43 -12.99 21.53 -11.76
CA SER A 43 -13.45 21.48 -10.38
C SER A 43 -12.77 20.34 -9.61
N ARG A 44 -12.34 20.62 -8.37
CA ARG A 44 -11.77 19.61 -7.46
C ARG A 44 -12.70 18.40 -7.28
N ASN A 45 -14.02 18.63 -7.27
CA ASN A 45 -15.01 17.57 -7.12
C ASN A 45 -15.02 16.61 -8.33
N SER A 46 -14.89 17.15 -9.55
CA SER A 46 -14.76 16.32 -10.76
C SER A 46 -13.47 15.51 -10.74
N LEU A 47 -12.33 16.13 -10.37
CA LEU A 47 -11.05 15.42 -10.23
C LEU A 47 -11.12 14.30 -9.18
N ASN A 48 -11.72 14.56 -8.03
CA ASN A 48 -11.87 13.54 -7.00
C ASN A 48 -12.70 12.34 -7.47
N LYS A 49 -13.74 12.56 -8.29
CA LYS A 49 -14.51 11.46 -8.91
C LYS A 49 -13.62 10.66 -9.85
N ILE A 50 -12.89 11.33 -10.74
CA ILE A 50 -11.96 10.69 -11.69
C ILE A 50 -10.91 9.86 -10.95
N PHE A 51 -10.24 10.46 -9.96
CA PHE A 51 -9.20 9.79 -9.20
C PHE A 51 -9.75 8.62 -8.39
N LYS A 52 -10.99 8.70 -7.90
CA LYS A 52 -11.63 7.56 -7.23
C LYS A 52 -11.81 6.38 -8.20
N GLU A 53 -12.26 6.63 -9.43
CA GLU A 53 -12.39 5.57 -10.44
C GLU A 53 -11.04 5.00 -10.88
N ILE A 54 -10.03 5.84 -11.08
CA ILE A 54 -8.66 5.38 -11.37
C ILE A 54 -8.15 4.48 -10.24
N ARG A 55 -8.29 4.91 -8.97
CA ARG A 55 -7.86 4.11 -7.82
C ARG A 55 -8.60 2.78 -7.71
N LYS A 56 -9.87 2.69 -8.10
CA LYS A 56 -10.60 1.40 -8.14
C LYS A 56 -9.99 0.46 -9.17
N LEU A 57 -9.62 0.97 -10.34
CA LEU A 57 -8.95 0.17 -11.38
C LEU A 57 -7.57 -0.31 -10.89
N MET A 58 -6.78 0.58 -10.29
CA MET A 58 -5.50 0.22 -9.67
C MET A 58 -5.67 -0.82 -8.57
N ALA A 59 -6.66 -0.66 -7.69
CA ALA A 59 -6.96 -1.62 -6.64
C ALA A 59 -7.32 -2.99 -7.23
N LYS A 60 -8.16 -3.04 -8.26
CA LYS A 60 -8.50 -4.29 -8.96
C LYS A 60 -7.25 -4.97 -9.53
N GLU A 61 -6.33 -4.20 -10.10
CA GLU A 61 -5.08 -4.74 -10.64
C GLU A 61 -4.15 -5.27 -9.54
N CYS A 62 -4.07 -4.57 -8.40
CA CYS A 62 -3.35 -5.05 -7.23
C CYS A 62 -3.90 -6.36 -6.66
N GLU A 63 -5.21 -6.64 -6.81
CA GLU A 63 -5.80 -7.91 -6.40
C GLU A 63 -5.47 -9.06 -7.37
N ASN A 64 -5.03 -8.77 -8.61
CA ASN A 64 -4.62 -9.77 -9.60
C ASN A 64 -3.16 -10.22 -9.43
N ILE A 65 -2.50 -9.87 -8.30
CA ILE A 65 -1.10 -10.21 -8.08
C ILE A 65 -0.90 -11.73 -8.02
N SER A 66 0.08 -12.22 -8.78
CA SER A 66 0.58 -13.59 -8.65
C SER A 66 1.31 -13.75 -7.31
N GLN A 67 1.32 -14.96 -6.76
CA GLN A 67 2.08 -15.25 -5.55
C GLN A 67 3.52 -14.73 -5.62
N LEU A 68 3.95 -14.03 -4.57
CA LEU A 68 5.33 -13.60 -4.42
C LEU A 68 6.23 -14.83 -4.24
N LYS A 69 7.43 -14.78 -4.82
CA LYS A 69 8.44 -15.84 -4.76
C LYS A 69 9.82 -15.27 -4.48
N GLY A 70 10.67 -16.04 -3.80
CA GLY A 70 12.04 -15.68 -3.46
C GLY A 70 12.16 -15.02 -2.08
N GLU A 71 12.93 -13.95 -1.99
CA GLU A 71 13.15 -13.22 -0.73
C GLU A 71 12.00 -12.23 -0.45
N ILE A 72 11.24 -12.48 0.62
CA ILE A 72 10.04 -11.73 0.98
C ILE A 72 10.19 -11.16 2.39
N GLU A 73 10.05 -9.85 2.51
CA GLU A 73 9.97 -9.14 3.79
C GLU A 73 8.50 -9.00 4.20
N VAL A 74 8.18 -9.27 5.46
CA VAL A 74 6.82 -9.16 6.00
C VAL A 74 6.83 -8.31 7.27
N ASP A 75 5.86 -7.41 7.39
CA ASP A 75 5.75 -6.49 8.52
C ASP A 75 4.32 -5.90 8.62
N GLU A 76 4.02 -5.29 9.77
CA GLU A 76 2.74 -4.67 10.07
C GLU A 76 2.88 -3.19 10.41
N SER A 77 1.97 -2.38 9.87
CA SER A 77 1.93 -0.95 10.15
C SER A 77 0.52 -0.49 10.52
N TYR A 78 0.45 0.45 11.45
CA TYR A 78 -0.81 1.01 11.94
C TYR A 78 -1.04 2.42 11.39
N PHE A 79 -2.14 2.60 10.66
CA PHE A 79 -2.57 3.86 10.08
C PHE A 79 -3.73 4.47 10.85
N GLY A 80 -3.85 5.80 10.87
CA GLY A 80 -4.95 6.49 11.54
C GLY A 80 -4.48 7.59 12.47
N PRO A 81 -5.39 8.13 13.31
CA PRO A 81 -5.12 9.32 14.10
C PRO A 81 -3.90 9.17 15.01
N LYS A 82 -3.16 10.26 15.17
CA LYS A 82 -2.05 10.33 16.11
C LYS A 82 -2.58 10.03 17.51
N ARG A 83 -1.82 9.23 18.27
CA ARG A 83 -2.18 8.76 19.62
C ARG A 83 -2.75 9.90 20.46
N VAL A 84 -3.93 9.68 21.03
CA VAL A 84 -4.50 10.57 22.06
C VAL A 84 -3.68 10.36 23.35
N LYS A 85 -3.06 11.43 23.87
CA LYS A 85 -2.31 11.40 25.15
C LYS A 85 -3.26 10.95 26.29
N GLY A 86 -2.75 10.16 27.24
CA GLY A 86 -3.47 9.78 28.46
C GLY A 86 -4.00 8.33 28.54
N LYS A 87 -4.07 7.56 27.44
CA LYS A 87 -4.46 6.12 27.50
C LYS A 87 -3.23 5.20 27.59
N LYS A 88 -3.15 4.32 28.60
CA LYS A 88 -2.09 3.29 28.72
C LYS A 88 -2.17 2.27 27.55
N GLY A 89 -1.05 1.69 27.13
CA GLY A 89 -0.92 0.74 25.99
C GLY A 89 -0.30 1.33 24.70
N ARG A 90 -0.06 0.52 23.65
CA ARG A 90 0.63 0.92 22.39
C ARG A 90 -0.07 1.98 21.53
N GLY A 91 -1.23 2.51 21.96
CA GLY A 91 -1.93 3.58 21.24
C GLY A 91 -2.53 3.16 19.88
N ALA A 92 -2.83 1.86 19.72
CA ALA A 92 -3.46 1.29 18.52
C ALA A 92 -4.99 1.51 18.48
N SER A 93 -5.60 2.00 19.56
CA SER A 93 -7.04 2.29 19.61
C SER A 93 -7.44 3.23 18.46
N LYS A 94 -8.37 2.80 17.62
CA LYS A 94 -8.86 3.48 16.39
C LYS A 94 -7.88 3.53 15.22
N LYS A 95 -6.74 2.83 15.27
CA LYS A 95 -5.88 2.66 14.11
C LYS A 95 -6.34 1.48 13.26
N THR A 96 -6.14 1.59 11.95
CA THR A 96 -6.31 0.52 10.98
C THR A 96 -4.99 -0.23 10.85
N PRO A 97 -4.90 -1.49 11.30
CA PRO A 97 -3.73 -2.32 11.05
C PRO A 97 -3.70 -2.74 9.58
N VAL A 98 -2.52 -2.67 9.00
CA VAL A 98 -2.23 -3.07 7.63
C VAL A 98 -1.05 -4.01 7.67
N PHE A 99 -1.22 -5.18 7.07
CA PHE A 99 -0.17 -6.14 6.81
C PHE A 99 0.46 -5.86 5.45
N GLY A 100 1.76 -6.01 5.34
CA GLY A 100 2.50 -5.86 4.09
C GLY A 100 3.42 -7.04 3.84
N MET A 101 3.61 -7.35 2.56
CA MET A 101 4.62 -8.27 2.07
C MET A 101 5.38 -7.57 0.93
N LEU A 102 6.70 -7.56 0.99
CA LEU A 102 7.54 -6.98 -0.06
C LEU A 102 8.45 -8.07 -0.60
N LYS A 103 8.37 -8.34 -1.90
CA LYS A 103 9.45 -9.08 -2.57
C LYS A 103 10.62 -8.12 -2.77
N ARG A 104 11.83 -8.48 -2.32
CA ARG A 104 13.03 -7.66 -2.55
C ARG A 104 13.25 -7.41 -4.04
N ASN A 105 13.56 -6.16 -4.40
CA ASN A 105 13.69 -5.68 -5.79
C ASN A 105 12.44 -6.02 -6.63
N GLY A 106 11.26 -5.80 -6.05
CA GLY A 106 10.02 -6.25 -6.64
C GLY A 106 8.81 -5.54 -6.07
N LYS A 107 7.68 -6.24 -6.10
CA LYS A 107 6.38 -5.66 -5.77
C LYS A 107 6.09 -5.73 -4.28
N VAL A 108 5.36 -4.72 -3.82
CA VAL A 108 4.71 -4.71 -2.52
C VAL A 108 3.29 -5.26 -2.66
N TYR A 109 2.85 -6.03 -1.68
CA TYR A 109 1.48 -6.40 -1.43
C TYR A 109 1.06 -5.84 -0.08
N THR A 110 -0.14 -5.26 0.00
CA THR A 110 -0.72 -4.78 1.25
C THR A 110 -2.14 -5.27 1.46
N GLN A 111 -2.50 -5.53 2.71
CA GLN A 111 -3.85 -5.91 3.10
C GLN A 111 -4.25 -5.28 4.42
N ILE A 112 -5.47 -4.73 4.47
CA ILE A 112 -6.08 -4.28 5.73
C ILE A 112 -6.53 -5.52 6.49
N VAL A 113 -6.06 -5.68 7.72
CA VAL A 113 -6.36 -6.84 8.56
C VAL A 113 -7.23 -6.44 9.75
N LYS A 114 -7.86 -7.41 10.42
CA LYS A 114 -8.60 -7.14 11.66
C LYS A 114 -7.64 -6.86 12.83
N ASN A 115 -6.56 -7.61 12.89
CA ASN A 115 -5.51 -7.52 13.90
C ASN A 115 -4.22 -8.18 13.38
N CYS A 116 -3.11 -8.02 14.09
CA CYS A 116 -1.81 -8.61 13.73
C CYS A 116 -1.58 -9.98 14.41
N SER A 117 -2.64 -10.77 14.58
CA SER A 117 -2.52 -12.10 15.17
C SER A 117 -2.04 -13.11 14.14
N ARG A 118 -1.36 -14.16 14.60
CA ARG A 118 -0.94 -15.29 13.75
C ARG A 118 -2.10 -15.86 12.93
N THR A 119 -3.27 -16.05 13.54
CA THR A 119 -4.43 -16.65 12.88
C THR A 119 -4.98 -15.79 11.74
N GLU A 120 -4.80 -14.47 11.80
CA GLU A 120 -5.18 -13.56 10.72
C GLU A 120 -4.09 -13.49 9.64
N LEU A 121 -2.82 -13.44 10.02
CA LEU A 121 -1.71 -13.21 9.08
C LEU A 121 -1.24 -14.46 8.34
N MET A 122 -1.29 -15.63 8.96
CA MET A 122 -0.81 -16.87 8.33
C MET A 122 -1.56 -17.24 7.06
N PRO A 123 -2.91 -17.22 7.03
CA PRO A 123 -3.64 -17.50 5.79
C PRO A 123 -3.23 -16.58 4.65
N ILE A 124 -3.02 -15.29 4.96
CA ILE A 124 -2.61 -14.27 3.96
C ILE A 124 -1.24 -14.61 3.40
N ILE A 125 -0.26 -14.87 4.27
CA ILE A 125 1.10 -15.22 3.84
C ILE A 125 1.09 -16.49 2.99
N THR A 126 0.38 -17.54 3.41
CA THR A 126 0.28 -18.79 2.65
C THR A 126 -0.43 -18.63 1.32
N GLN A 127 -1.39 -17.71 1.23
CA GLN A 127 -2.15 -17.46 0.01
C GLN A 127 -1.33 -16.66 -1.02
N PHE A 128 -0.61 -15.63 -0.56
CA PHE A 128 0.05 -14.66 -1.44
C PHE A 128 1.56 -14.84 -1.57
N SER A 129 2.15 -15.87 -0.96
CA SER A 129 3.53 -16.30 -1.21
C SER A 129 3.63 -17.78 -1.54
N ALA A 130 4.52 -18.12 -2.48
CA ALA A 130 4.91 -19.51 -2.71
C ALA A 130 5.93 -19.91 -1.63
N LEU A 131 5.45 -20.19 -0.41
CA LEU A 131 6.29 -20.42 0.76
C LEU A 131 7.41 -21.44 0.53
N LYS A 132 7.11 -22.55 -0.15
CA LYS A 132 8.07 -23.63 -0.47
C LYS A 132 9.27 -23.14 -1.28
N ASP A 133 9.08 -22.07 -2.06
CA ASP A 133 10.10 -21.46 -2.93
C ASP A 133 10.60 -20.12 -2.35
N SER A 134 10.27 -19.78 -1.10
CA SER A 134 10.47 -18.43 -0.56
C SER A 134 11.15 -18.41 0.80
N ILE A 135 12.01 -17.40 0.98
CA ILE A 135 12.67 -17.07 2.24
C ILE A 135 11.94 -15.87 2.83
N ILE A 136 11.43 -16.02 4.05
CA ILE A 136 10.69 -14.95 4.73
C ILE A 136 11.60 -14.23 5.72
N TYR A 137 11.56 -12.90 5.69
CA TYR A 137 12.21 -12.01 6.64
C TYR A 137 11.13 -11.26 7.44
N SER A 138 11.16 -11.33 8.76
CA SER A 138 10.24 -10.60 9.63
C SER A 138 10.97 -10.02 10.84
N ASP A 139 10.33 -9.08 11.53
CA ASP A 139 10.73 -8.75 12.90
C ASP A 139 10.50 -9.97 13.83
N THR A 140 11.08 -9.93 15.02
CA THR A 140 10.97 -10.86 16.15
C THR A 140 9.56 -11.09 16.71
N TRP A 141 8.50 -10.71 16.00
CA TRP A 141 7.13 -10.85 16.46
C TRP A 141 6.71 -12.34 16.48
N LYS A 142 6.26 -12.81 17.65
CA LYS A 142 5.89 -14.24 17.91
C LYS A 142 4.88 -14.82 16.91
N SER A 143 3.97 -14.01 16.38
CA SER A 143 3.02 -14.41 15.32
C SER A 143 3.69 -15.18 14.18
N TYR A 144 4.95 -14.88 13.84
CA TYR A 144 5.68 -15.51 12.73
C TYR A 144 6.40 -16.81 13.09
N ASP A 145 6.36 -17.27 14.35
CA ASP A 145 7.18 -18.41 14.79
C ASP A 145 6.95 -19.71 14.02
N ALA A 146 5.75 -19.89 13.46
CA ALA A 146 5.35 -21.13 12.80
C ALA A 146 5.63 -21.14 11.28
N LEU A 147 6.23 -20.10 10.70
CA LEU A 147 6.36 -19.98 9.24
C LEU A 147 7.09 -21.17 8.57
N VAL A 148 8.09 -21.74 9.25
CA VAL A 148 8.80 -22.93 8.77
C VAL A 148 7.89 -24.16 8.80
N ASP A 149 7.05 -24.31 9.83
CA ASP A 149 6.07 -25.40 9.95
C ASP A 149 5.00 -25.34 8.83
N PHE A 150 4.71 -24.13 8.32
CA PHE A 150 3.83 -23.91 7.18
C PHE A 150 4.51 -24.09 5.81
N GLY A 151 5.79 -24.49 5.79
CA GLY A 151 6.52 -24.86 4.58
C GLY A 151 7.30 -23.73 3.92
N ALA A 152 7.64 -22.67 4.65
CA ALA A 152 8.63 -21.68 4.18
C ALA A 152 10.01 -22.33 3.99
N LEU A 153 10.74 -21.97 2.93
CA LEU A 153 12.10 -22.49 2.69
C LEU A 153 13.06 -22.14 3.83
N ALA A 154 12.94 -20.91 4.33
CA ALA A 154 13.63 -20.43 5.53
C ALA A 154 12.87 -19.23 6.12
N HIS A 155 13.04 -19.01 7.43
CA HIS A 155 12.53 -17.82 8.12
C HIS A 155 13.66 -17.16 8.93
N TYR A 156 13.98 -15.92 8.58
CA TYR A 156 14.95 -15.11 9.29
C TYR A 156 14.25 -14.01 10.09
N ARG A 157 14.63 -13.90 11.36
CA ARG A 157 14.10 -12.87 12.27
C ARG A 157 15.13 -11.78 12.45
N VAL A 158 14.72 -10.54 12.25
CA VAL A 158 15.56 -9.36 12.44
C VAL A 158 15.34 -8.85 13.86
N LYS A 159 16.39 -8.81 14.69
CA LYS A 159 16.33 -8.21 16.03
C LYS A 159 16.67 -6.72 15.96
N HIS A 160 15.67 -5.85 16.06
CA HIS A 160 15.93 -4.40 16.08
C HIS A 160 16.67 -3.91 17.34
N SER A 161 16.72 -4.70 18.42
CA SER A 161 17.35 -4.29 19.69
C SER A 161 18.87 -4.40 19.73
N GLU A 162 19.49 -5.15 18.81
CA GLU A 162 20.92 -5.47 18.87
C GLU A 162 21.78 -4.69 17.85
N ASN A 163 21.22 -3.67 17.18
CA ASN A 163 21.93 -2.91 16.13
C ASN A 163 22.62 -3.83 15.10
N GLU A 164 22.05 -5.01 14.81
CA GLU A 164 22.52 -5.92 13.76
C GLU A 164 22.15 -5.37 12.37
N PHE A 165 22.55 -4.13 12.09
CA PHE A 165 22.62 -3.57 10.73
C PHE A 165 23.74 -4.22 9.90
N ALA A 166 24.47 -5.19 10.48
CA ALA A 166 25.83 -5.55 10.08
C ALA A 166 26.03 -7.00 9.60
N ASN A 167 24.98 -7.73 9.21
CA ASN A 167 25.17 -9.02 8.52
C ASN A 167 24.36 -9.12 7.21
N GLY A 168 24.62 -8.15 6.34
CA GLY A 168 24.57 -8.20 4.87
C GLY A 168 23.25 -8.47 4.14
N LYS A 169 22.34 -9.28 4.70
CA LYS A 169 21.11 -9.77 4.05
C LYS A 169 19.92 -9.99 4.97
N ASN A 170 20.09 -9.98 6.30
CA ASN A 170 18.99 -10.23 7.25
C ASN A 170 18.38 -8.91 7.74
N HIS A 171 17.67 -8.20 6.87
CA HIS A 171 16.96 -6.96 7.20
C HIS A 171 15.54 -6.92 6.62
N ILE A 172 14.71 -6.01 7.13
CA ILE A 172 13.37 -5.71 6.58
C ILE A 172 13.26 -4.22 6.14
N ASN A 173 14.41 -3.62 5.80
CA ASN A 173 14.52 -2.20 5.47
C ASN A 173 13.59 -1.80 4.30
N GLY A 174 13.36 -2.70 3.34
CA GLY A 174 12.53 -2.40 2.19
C GLY A 174 11.08 -2.13 2.61
N ILE A 175 10.50 -3.03 3.41
CA ILE A 175 9.11 -2.86 3.87
C ILE A 175 8.99 -1.72 4.89
N GLU A 176 10.00 -1.50 5.73
CA GLU A 176 10.05 -0.33 6.62
C GLU A 176 10.06 0.99 5.84
N ASN A 177 10.89 1.08 4.80
CA ASN A 177 10.94 2.23 3.90
C ASN A 177 9.60 2.45 3.19
N PHE A 178 8.96 1.36 2.72
CA PHE A 178 7.63 1.43 2.16
C PHE A 178 6.62 2.02 3.15
N TRP A 179 6.64 1.62 4.43
CA TRP A 179 5.76 2.21 5.43
C TRP A 179 6.03 3.69 5.67
N GLY A 180 7.30 4.10 5.67
CA GLY A 180 7.70 5.50 5.73
C GLY A 180 7.12 6.31 4.57
N TYR A 181 7.33 5.83 3.34
CA TYR A 181 6.77 6.40 2.12
C TYR A 181 5.24 6.50 2.18
N ALA A 182 4.57 5.40 2.52
CA ALA A 182 3.11 5.36 2.59
C ALA A 182 2.54 6.35 3.61
N LYS A 183 3.12 6.43 4.81
CA LYS A 183 2.69 7.40 5.83
C LYS A 183 2.90 8.84 5.37
N HIS A 184 4.05 9.13 4.75
CA HIS A 184 4.35 10.46 4.23
C HIS A 184 3.38 10.86 3.12
N ARG A 185 3.15 9.98 2.15
CA ARG A 185 2.21 10.18 1.04
C ARG A 185 0.79 10.41 1.55
N LEU A 186 0.29 9.55 2.45
CA LEU A 186 -1.07 9.65 2.96
C LEU A 186 -1.29 10.90 3.83
N ALA A 187 -0.24 11.43 4.46
CA ALA A 187 -0.32 12.68 5.22
C ALA A 187 -0.64 13.90 4.33
N LYS A 188 -0.28 13.88 3.04
CA LYS A 188 -0.59 14.97 2.07
C LYS A 188 -2.10 15.25 1.98
N PHE A 189 -2.93 14.23 2.19
CA PHE A 189 -4.39 14.35 2.10
C PHE A 189 -5.04 14.98 3.34
N LYS A 190 -4.27 15.26 4.41
CA LYS A 190 -4.75 15.87 5.67
C LYS A 190 -5.95 15.13 6.29
N GLY A 191 -5.99 13.81 6.14
CA GLY A 191 -7.07 12.95 6.58
C GLY A 191 -7.82 12.31 5.42
N ILE A 192 -8.04 11.00 5.52
CA ILE A 192 -8.75 10.21 4.52
C ILE A 192 -9.97 9.58 5.18
N LYS A 193 -11.12 9.67 4.50
CA LYS A 193 -12.33 8.96 4.96
C LYS A 193 -12.06 7.46 4.97
N LYS A 194 -12.51 6.76 6.02
CA LYS A 194 -12.29 5.31 6.21
C LYS A 194 -12.67 4.49 4.97
N GLU A 195 -13.78 4.83 4.32
CA GLU A 195 -14.27 4.19 3.09
C GLU A 195 -13.31 4.28 1.88
N ASN A 196 -12.45 5.30 1.83
CA ASN A 196 -11.50 5.50 0.73
C ASN A 196 -10.08 5.08 1.11
N PHE A 197 -9.82 4.72 2.37
CA PHE A 197 -8.47 4.36 2.84
C PHE A 197 -7.88 3.20 2.04
N TYR A 198 -8.69 2.15 1.80
CA TYR A 198 -8.29 1.01 0.97
C TYR A 198 -7.81 1.43 -0.43
N LEU A 199 -8.54 2.33 -1.10
CA LEU A 199 -8.17 2.82 -2.43
C LEU A 199 -6.86 3.60 -2.44
N HIS A 200 -6.62 4.42 -1.41
CA HIS A 200 -5.37 5.16 -1.27
C HIS A 200 -4.19 4.26 -0.90
N LEU A 201 -4.44 3.19 -0.12
CA LEU A 201 -3.44 2.18 0.20
C LEU A 201 -3.00 1.44 -1.07
N LYS A 202 -3.96 0.95 -1.87
CA LYS A 202 -3.65 0.24 -3.13
C LYS A 202 -2.99 1.10 -4.19
N GLU A 203 -3.36 2.37 -4.28
CA GLU A 203 -2.62 3.34 -5.11
C GLU A 203 -1.16 3.46 -4.66
N THR A 204 -0.92 3.50 -3.34
CA THR A 204 0.44 3.60 -2.78
C THR A 204 1.25 2.33 -3.04
N GLU A 205 0.63 1.14 -2.91
CA GLU A 205 1.22 -0.16 -3.26
C GLU A 205 1.66 -0.20 -4.73
N SER A 206 0.78 0.22 -5.63
CA SER A 206 1.05 0.24 -7.07
C SER A 206 2.15 1.22 -7.46
N VAL A 207 2.17 2.42 -6.86
CA VAL A 207 3.21 3.43 -7.15
C VAL A 207 4.56 3.02 -6.55
N ALA A 208 4.60 2.47 -5.34
CA ALA A 208 5.84 2.03 -4.71
C ALA A 208 6.53 0.91 -5.51
N SER A 209 5.74 0.02 -6.11
CA SER A 209 6.25 -1.08 -6.96
C SER A 209 6.90 -0.61 -8.27
N LEU A 210 6.87 0.69 -8.59
CA LEU A 210 7.57 1.29 -9.74
C LEU A 210 8.87 2.01 -9.32
N VAL A 211 9.10 2.18 -8.02
CA VAL A 211 10.19 3.01 -7.46
C VAL A 211 11.20 2.17 -6.67
N ILE A 212 10.78 0.99 -6.19
CA ILE A 212 11.61 -0.02 -5.50
C ILE A 212 12.11 -1.04 -6.52
#